data_AF-A0A1W9TI11-F1
#
_entry.id   AF-A0A1W9TI11-F1
#
_cell.length_a   1.000
_cell.length_b   1.000
_cell.length_c   1.000
_cell.angle_alpha   90.00
_cell.angle_beta   90.00
_cell.angle_gamma   90.00
#
_symmetry.space_group_name_H-M   'P 1'
#
loop_
_entity.id
_entity.type
_entity.pdbx_description
1 polymer ?
#
loop_
_entity_poly.entity_id
_entity_poly.type
_entity_poly.pdbx_seq_one_letter_code
_entity_poly.pdbx_strand_id
1 'polypeptide(L)'
;MPDGLPSMLNYNTFAGKNSMYNTPPCFAVYTLQLVMKWLEETIGGLEKMEAINRKKAGLLYDLLDSSDFYRGTADKDSRSLMNVTFRLPGEELEQAFIKKALSQGFGGLKGHRSVGGCRASIYNATTLEGIESLVDYMKTFERDNG
;
A
#
# COMPACT_ATOMS: atom_id res chain seq x y z
N MET A 1 -27.39 -2.15 19.89
CA MET A 1 -26.09 -2.48 20.51
C MET A 1 -26.35 -3.49 21.61
N PRO A 2 -25.56 -4.57 21.74
CA PRO A 2 -25.68 -5.51 22.86
C PRO A 2 -25.59 -4.81 24.23
N ASP A 3 -26.30 -5.33 25.22
CA ASP A 3 -26.25 -4.83 26.59
C ASP A 3 -24.91 -5.19 27.27
N GLY A 4 -24.52 -4.41 28.29
CA GLY A 4 -23.32 -4.67 29.10
C GLY A 4 -21.99 -4.26 28.45
N LEU A 5 -22.00 -3.58 27.31
CA LEU A 5 -20.77 -3.09 26.68
C LEU A 5 -20.10 -1.98 27.50
N PRO A 6 -18.78 -2.04 27.71
CA PRO A 6 -18.02 -0.91 28.26
C PRO A 6 -18.21 0.35 27.42
N SER A 7 -18.24 1.52 28.06
CA SER A 7 -18.52 2.81 27.40
C SER A 7 -17.63 3.09 26.19
N MET A 8 -16.35 2.67 26.25
CA MET A 8 -15.37 2.84 25.17
C MET A 8 -15.63 1.97 23.92
N LEU A 9 -16.44 0.92 24.04
CA LEU A 9 -16.82 0.03 22.94
C LEU A 9 -18.29 0.22 22.51
N ASN A 10 -19.03 1.11 23.18
CA ASN A 10 -20.42 1.37 22.88
C ASN A 10 -20.56 2.58 21.93
N TYR A 11 -20.95 2.32 20.68
CA TYR A 11 -21.15 3.38 19.68
C TYR A 11 -22.17 4.44 20.08
N ASN A 12 -23.21 4.09 20.85
CA ASN A 12 -24.21 5.09 21.29
C ASN A 12 -23.58 6.19 22.15
N THR A 13 -22.56 5.83 22.95
CA THR A 13 -21.80 6.78 23.78
C THR A 13 -21.13 7.84 22.91
N PHE A 14 -20.43 7.43 21.86
CA PHE A 14 -19.70 8.34 20.97
C PHE A 14 -20.64 9.08 20.02
N ALA A 15 -21.61 8.40 19.43
CA ALA A 15 -22.58 9.00 18.52
C ALA A 15 -23.38 10.12 19.21
N GLY A 16 -23.87 9.88 20.43
CA GLY A 16 -24.59 10.90 21.21
C GLY A 16 -23.72 12.06 21.71
N LYS A 17 -22.40 11.98 21.53
CA LYS A 17 -21.42 13.01 21.93
C LYS A 17 -20.59 13.51 20.75
N ASN A 18 -21.03 13.27 19.50
CA ASN A 18 -20.31 13.66 18.30
C ASN A 18 -18.83 13.23 18.33
N SER A 19 -18.58 11.99 18.77
CA SER A 19 -17.24 11.39 18.95
C SER A 19 -16.34 12.10 19.97
N MET A 20 -16.89 12.97 20.82
CA MET A 20 -16.16 13.74 21.86
C MET A 20 -16.61 13.35 23.28
N TYR A 21 -16.85 12.06 23.51
CA TYR A 21 -17.20 11.56 24.86
C TYR A 21 -16.08 11.82 25.88
N ASN A 22 -14.83 11.63 25.46
CA ASN A 22 -13.61 12.00 26.17
C ASN A 22 -12.70 12.82 25.23
N THR A 23 -11.48 13.17 25.68
CA THR A 23 -10.50 13.87 24.84
C THR A 23 -10.18 13.04 23.59
N PRO A 24 -10.56 13.49 22.38
CA PRO A 24 -10.27 12.76 21.17
C PRO A 24 -8.78 12.90 20.79
N PRO A 25 -8.28 12.08 19.86
CA PRO A 25 -6.93 12.24 19.33
C PRO A 25 -6.88 13.46 18.38
N CYS A 26 -6.90 14.67 18.94
CA CYS A 26 -7.07 15.92 18.21
C CYS A 26 -6.11 16.06 17.01
N PHE A 27 -4.84 15.68 17.18
CA PHE A 27 -3.85 15.75 16.11
C PHE A 27 -4.18 14.79 14.95
N ALA A 28 -4.56 13.55 15.24
CA ALA A 28 -4.93 12.59 14.20
C ALA A 28 -6.19 13.03 13.43
N VAL A 29 -7.17 13.61 14.13
CA VAL A 29 -8.39 14.17 13.51
C VAL A 29 -8.02 15.33 12.58
N TYR A 30 -7.12 16.22 13.00
CA TYR A 30 -6.63 17.30 12.16
C TYR A 30 -5.87 16.80 10.93
N THR A 31 -4.96 15.83 11.08
CA THR A 31 -4.27 15.23 9.93
C THR A 31 -5.24 14.58 8.95
N LEU A 32 -6.26 13.87 9.45
CA LEU A 32 -7.31 13.28 8.61
C LEU A 32 -8.05 14.35 7.81
N GLN A 33 -8.40 15.48 8.42
CA GLN A 33 -9.01 16.62 7.74
C GLN A 33 -8.12 17.13 6.59
N LEU A 34 -6.81 17.25 6.81
CA LEU A 34 -5.88 17.69 5.75
C LEU A 34 -5.80 16.68 4.60
N VAL A 35 -5.77 15.37 4.90
CA VAL A 35 -5.76 14.32 3.88
C VAL A 35 -7.07 14.30 3.08
N MET A 36 -8.22 14.53 3.74
CA MET A 36 -9.52 14.66 3.07
C MET A 36 -9.53 15.85 2.10
N LYS A 37 -9.04 17.03 2.54
CA LYS A 37 -8.92 18.20 1.67
C LYS A 37 -8.01 17.96 0.46
N TRP A 38 -6.84 17.34 0.67
CA TRP A 38 -5.96 16.98 -0.44
C TRP A 38 -6.65 16.05 -1.45
N LEU A 39 -7.38 15.05 -0.97
CA LEU A 39 -8.10 14.11 -1.83
C LEU A 39 -9.23 14.80 -2.62
N GLU A 40 -9.98 15.68 -1.99
CA GLU A 40 -11.07 16.42 -2.63
C GLU A 40 -10.57 17.52 -3.57
N GLU A 41 -9.71 18.42 -3.08
CA GLU A 41 -9.33 19.66 -3.77
C GLU A 41 -8.16 19.46 -4.74
N THR A 42 -7.17 18.62 -4.41
CA THR A 42 -5.96 18.42 -5.25
C THR A 42 -6.12 17.25 -6.21
N ILE A 43 -6.59 16.10 -5.73
CA ILE A 43 -6.79 14.92 -6.57
C ILE A 43 -8.09 15.02 -7.37
N GLY A 44 -9.13 15.63 -6.78
CA GLY A 44 -10.45 15.78 -7.39
C GLY A 44 -11.39 14.60 -7.11
N GLY A 45 -11.27 13.99 -5.92
CA GLY A 45 -12.19 12.97 -5.42
C GLY A 45 -11.76 11.52 -5.66
N LEU A 46 -12.65 10.61 -5.26
CA LEU A 46 -12.37 9.17 -5.22
C LEU A 46 -12.21 8.55 -6.60
N GLU A 47 -13.01 8.96 -7.58
CA GLU A 47 -12.96 8.42 -8.95
C GLU A 47 -11.60 8.69 -9.62
N LYS A 48 -11.06 9.91 -9.44
CA LYS A 48 -9.72 10.26 -9.96
C LYS A 48 -8.62 9.51 -9.20
N MET A 49 -8.74 9.38 -7.88
CA MET A 49 -7.79 8.58 -7.10
C MET A 49 -7.82 7.10 -7.50
N GLU A 50 -8.99 6.54 -7.78
CA GLU A 50 -9.13 5.18 -8.28
C GLU A 50 -8.42 5.01 -9.62
N ALA A 51 -8.61 5.92 -10.58
CA ALA A 51 -7.92 5.88 -11.87
C ALA A 51 -6.39 5.91 -11.71
N ILE A 52 -5.88 6.75 -10.80
CA ILE A 52 -4.45 6.81 -10.45
C ILE A 52 -3.98 5.47 -9.87
N ASN A 53 -4.72 4.92 -8.91
CA ASN A 53 -4.36 3.66 -8.26
C ASN A 53 -4.39 2.47 -9.23
N ARG A 54 -5.34 2.44 -10.18
CA ARG A 54 -5.38 1.45 -11.27
C ARG A 54 -4.16 1.56 -12.16
N LYS A 55 -3.74 2.77 -12.54
CA LYS A 55 -2.52 2.98 -13.34
C LYS A 55 -1.28 2.50 -12.59
N LYS A 56 -1.11 2.88 -11.32
CA LYS A 56 0.01 2.44 -10.47
C LYS A 56 0.07 0.91 -10.35
N ALA A 57 -1.04 0.28 -9.99
CA ALA A 57 -1.11 -1.17 -9.84
C ALA A 57 -0.85 -1.88 -11.17
N GLY A 58 -1.40 -1.35 -12.28
CA GLY A 58 -1.19 -1.86 -13.63
C GLY A 58 0.30 -1.94 -13.99
N LEU A 59 1.06 -0.85 -13.80
CA LEU A 59 2.50 -0.83 -14.09
C LEU A 59 3.28 -1.95 -13.40
N LEU A 60 2.97 -2.24 -12.14
CA LEU A 60 3.63 -3.32 -11.40
C LEU A 60 3.14 -4.69 -11.87
N TYR A 61 1.82 -4.89 -11.99
CA TYR A 61 1.27 -6.19 -12.38
C TYR A 61 1.60 -6.56 -13.83
N ASP A 62 1.70 -5.60 -14.73
CA ASP A 62 2.14 -5.80 -16.11
C ASP A 62 3.59 -6.33 -16.13
N LEU A 63 4.48 -5.75 -15.32
CA LEU A 63 5.84 -6.27 -15.17
C LEU A 63 5.84 -7.71 -14.61
N LEU A 64 5.10 -7.95 -13.52
CA LEU A 64 5.00 -9.27 -12.89
C LEU A 64 4.42 -10.33 -13.84
N ASP A 65 3.56 -9.94 -14.79
CA ASP A 65 2.96 -10.86 -15.76
C ASP A 65 3.82 -11.08 -17.01
N SER A 66 4.73 -10.16 -17.31
CA SER A 66 5.64 -10.24 -18.46
C SER A 66 7.01 -10.85 -18.15
N SER A 67 7.30 -11.12 -16.87
CA SER A 67 8.59 -11.59 -16.37
C SER A 67 8.48 -13.02 -15.85
N ASP A 68 9.47 -13.86 -16.16
CA ASP A 68 9.63 -15.18 -15.54
C ASP A 68 10.37 -15.12 -14.20
N PHE A 69 11.03 -13.99 -13.91
CA PHE A 69 11.80 -13.77 -12.69
C PHE A 69 10.92 -13.39 -11.50
N TYR A 70 9.89 -12.59 -11.74
CA TYR A 70 8.95 -12.16 -10.70
C TYR A 70 7.65 -12.93 -10.77
N ARG A 71 7.14 -13.37 -9.60
CA ARG A 71 5.86 -14.09 -9.53
C ARG A 71 4.91 -13.43 -8.54
N GLY A 72 3.81 -12.87 -9.02
CA GLY A 72 2.72 -12.41 -8.17
C GLY A 72 2.13 -13.54 -7.32
N THR A 73 1.78 -13.26 -6.07
CA THR A 73 1.24 -14.29 -5.14
C THR A 73 -0.28 -14.40 -5.14
N ALA A 74 -0.98 -13.38 -5.66
CA ALA A 74 -2.44 -13.38 -5.76
C ALA A 74 -2.88 -13.77 -7.18
N ASP A 75 -3.99 -14.50 -7.26
CA ASP A 75 -4.68 -14.79 -8.53
C ASP A 75 -5.10 -13.50 -9.23
N LYS A 76 -5.11 -13.51 -10.57
CA LYS A 76 -5.23 -12.28 -11.39
C LYS A 76 -6.50 -11.49 -11.10
N ASP A 77 -7.61 -12.17 -10.86
CA ASP A 77 -8.93 -11.59 -10.54
C ASP A 77 -9.05 -11.08 -9.10
N SER A 78 -8.11 -11.46 -8.24
CA SER A 78 -8.08 -11.17 -6.80
C SER A 78 -6.96 -10.20 -6.43
N ARG A 79 -6.30 -9.61 -7.43
CA ARG A 79 -5.19 -8.65 -7.25
C ARG A 79 -5.66 -7.36 -6.61
N SER A 80 -4.97 -6.97 -5.54
CA SER A 80 -5.29 -5.74 -4.83
C SER A 80 -4.60 -4.53 -5.48
N LEU A 81 -5.31 -3.41 -5.57
CA LEU A 81 -4.76 -2.14 -6.07
C LEU A 81 -3.86 -1.41 -5.06
N MET A 82 -3.67 -1.96 -3.86
CA MET A 82 -3.00 -1.29 -2.74
C MET A 82 -1.76 -2.02 -2.27
N ASN A 83 -1.80 -3.35 -2.22
CA ASN A 83 -0.73 -4.20 -1.74
C ASN A 83 -0.39 -5.24 -2.82
N VAL A 84 0.65 -4.94 -3.60
CA VAL A 84 1.17 -5.84 -4.62
C VAL A 84 2.18 -6.77 -3.95
N THR A 85 1.89 -8.06 -3.94
CA THR A 85 2.70 -9.09 -3.28
C THR A 85 3.29 -10.03 -4.33
N PHE A 86 4.59 -10.30 -4.22
CA PHE A 86 5.33 -11.06 -5.23
C PHE A 86 6.53 -11.79 -4.63
N ARG A 87 7.00 -12.81 -5.34
CA ARG A 87 8.18 -13.63 -5.03
C ARG A 87 9.22 -13.48 -6.13
N LEU A 88 10.47 -13.75 -5.77
CA LEU A 88 11.59 -13.95 -6.70
C LEU A 88 11.95 -15.45 -6.73
N PRO A 89 12.90 -15.93 -7.57
CA PRO A 89 13.20 -17.36 -7.70
C PRO A 89 13.71 -18.04 -6.42
N GLY A 90 14.18 -17.27 -5.43
CA GLY A 90 14.59 -17.79 -4.12
C GLY A 90 14.70 -16.70 -3.06
N GLU A 91 14.68 -17.10 -1.78
CA GLU A 91 14.70 -16.17 -0.65
C GLU A 91 16.00 -15.35 -0.56
N GLU A 92 17.12 -15.90 -1.01
CA GLU A 92 18.39 -15.17 -1.08
C GLU A 92 18.30 -13.97 -2.05
N LEU A 93 17.65 -14.17 -3.20
CA LEU A 93 17.39 -13.09 -4.16
C LEU A 93 16.38 -12.08 -3.62
N GLU A 94 15.36 -12.51 -2.88
CA GLU A 94 14.43 -11.61 -2.20
C GLU A 94 15.17 -10.72 -1.19
N GLN A 95 16.08 -11.29 -0.40
CA GLN A 95 16.89 -10.53 0.55
C GLN A 95 17.84 -9.55 -0.15
N ALA A 96 18.50 -9.98 -1.24
CA ALA A 96 19.37 -9.13 -2.05
C ALA A 96 18.59 -7.98 -2.70
N PHE A 97 17.40 -8.27 -3.24
CA PHE A 97 16.46 -7.29 -3.80
C PHE A 97 16.11 -6.24 -2.75
N ILE A 98 15.57 -6.66 -1.60
CA ILE A 98 15.15 -5.72 -0.54
C ILE A 98 16.33 -4.86 -0.07
N LYS A 99 17.52 -5.44 0.09
CA LYS A 99 18.72 -4.71 0.51
C LYS A 99 19.18 -3.68 -0.53
N LYS A 100 19.24 -4.05 -1.81
CA LYS A 100 19.62 -3.14 -2.91
C LYS A 100 18.56 -2.06 -3.10
N ALA A 101 17.28 -2.40 -3.02
CA ALA A 101 16.18 -1.45 -3.10
C ALA A 101 16.26 -0.39 -1.99
N LEU A 102 16.50 -0.82 -0.74
CA LEU A 102 16.66 0.09 0.39
C LEU A 102 17.84 1.05 0.19
N SER A 103 18.97 0.58 -0.37
CA SER A 103 20.12 1.44 -0.67
C SER A 103 19.84 2.50 -1.75
N GLN A 104 18.78 2.31 -2.54
CA GLN A 104 18.31 3.25 -3.56
C GLN A 104 17.09 4.07 -3.11
N GLY A 105 16.72 3.98 -1.82
CA GLY A 105 15.62 4.76 -1.24
C GLY A 105 14.25 4.06 -1.28
N PHE A 106 14.15 2.83 -1.79
CA PHE A 106 12.91 2.07 -1.77
C PHE A 106 12.73 1.34 -0.42
N GLY A 107 12.10 2.03 0.54
CA GLY A 107 11.73 1.46 1.83
C GLY A 107 10.46 0.61 1.79
N GLY A 108 10.32 -0.33 2.72
CA GLY A 108 9.05 -1.02 2.98
C GLY A 108 8.70 -2.18 2.04
N LEU A 109 9.62 -2.61 1.17
CA LEU A 109 9.38 -3.71 0.21
C LEU A 109 9.43 -5.12 0.81
N LYS A 110 9.88 -5.27 2.06
CA LYS A 110 9.91 -6.58 2.73
C LYS A 110 8.49 -7.09 2.96
N GLY A 111 8.21 -8.30 2.49
CA GLY A 111 6.93 -8.98 2.71
C GLY A 111 6.64 -9.21 4.19
N HIS A 112 5.36 -9.51 4.50
CA HIS A 112 4.96 -9.76 5.88
C HIS A 112 5.65 -11.00 6.44
N ARG A 113 6.06 -10.96 7.71
CA ARG A 113 6.85 -12.01 8.37
C ARG A 113 6.26 -13.42 8.28
N SER A 114 4.93 -13.54 8.21
CA SER A 114 4.24 -14.83 8.18
C SER A 114 4.16 -15.46 6.78
N VAL A 115 4.50 -14.72 5.73
CA VAL A 115 4.38 -15.15 4.32
C VAL A 115 5.74 -15.11 3.59
N GLY A 116 6.63 -14.20 3.99
CA GLY A 116 7.90 -13.96 3.29
C GLY A 116 7.70 -13.15 2.01
N GLY A 117 8.67 -13.22 1.09
CA GLY A 117 8.58 -12.53 -0.19
C GLY A 117 8.74 -11.02 -0.12
N CYS A 118 8.24 -10.36 -1.16
CA CYS A 118 8.23 -8.92 -1.33
C CYS A 118 6.80 -8.38 -1.34
N ARG A 119 6.63 -7.13 -0.90
CA ARG A 119 5.35 -6.41 -0.94
C ARG A 119 5.56 -4.93 -1.23
N ALA A 120 4.98 -4.43 -2.31
CA ALA A 120 4.85 -3.00 -2.58
C ALA A 120 3.46 -2.52 -2.12
N SER A 121 3.44 -1.70 -1.06
CA SER A 121 2.22 -1.03 -0.58
C SER A 121 2.11 0.34 -1.24
N ILE A 122 1.18 0.50 -2.17
CA ILE A 122 1.07 1.60 -3.13
C ILE A 122 -0.16 2.48 -2.88
N TYR A 123 -0.41 2.81 -1.62
CA TYR A 123 -1.56 3.63 -1.17
C TYR A 123 -1.67 4.97 -1.90
N ASN A 124 -2.77 5.69 -1.66
CA ASN A 124 -3.07 6.98 -2.29
C ASN A 124 -1.88 7.96 -2.33
N ALA A 125 -1.12 8.07 -1.25
CA ALA A 125 0.02 8.99 -1.16
C ALA A 125 1.26 8.55 -1.97
N THR A 126 1.35 7.29 -2.38
CA THR A 126 2.42 6.81 -3.27
C THR A 126 2.21 7.39 -4.66
N THR A 127 3.20 8.12 -5.16
CA THR A 127 3.15 8.81 -6.46
C THR A 127 3.31 7.84 -7.62
N LEU A 128 2.85 8.24 -8.81
CA LEU A 128 3.01 7.43 -10.01
C LEU A 128 4.48 7.31 -10.39
N GLU A 129 5.22 8.41 -10.28
CA GLU A 129 6.65 8.50 -10.58
C GLU A 129 7.47 7.58 -9.66
N GLY A 130 7.03 7.41 -8.40
CA GLY A 130 7.63 6.47 -7.46
C GLY A 130 7.42 5.02 -7.87
N ILE A 131 6.27 4.70 -8.48
CA ILE A 131 6.00 3.36 -9.03
C ILE A 131 6.79 3.12 -10.32
N GLU A 132 6.89 4.11 -11.21
CA GLU A 132 7.72 4.04 -12.41
C GLU A 132 9.18 3.78 -12.05
N SER A 133 9.71 4.51 -11.06
CA SER A 133 11.07 4.30 -10.53
C SER A 133 11.26 2.89 -9.93
N LEU A 134 10.24 2.37 -9.22
CA LEU A 134 10.28 1.01 -8.68
C LEU A 134 10.30 -0.05 -9.80
N VAL A 135 9.49 0.14 -10.83
CA VAL A 135 9.44 -0.74 -12.01
C VAL A 135 10.79 -0.75 -12.74
N ASP A 136 11.42 0.41 -12.92
CA ASP A 136 12.74 0.51 -13.56
C ASP A 136 13.83 -0.16 -12.72
N TYR A 137 13.77 0.00 -11.40
CA TYR A 137 14.63 -0.73 -10.48
C TYR A 137 14.42 -2.25 -10.60
N MET A 138 13.17 -2.73 -10.63
CA MET A 138 12.86 -4.15 -10.78
C MET A 138 13.41 -4.71 -12.10
N LYS A 139 13.16 -4.05 -13.23
CA LYS A 139 13.72 -4.46 -14.53
C LYS A 139 15.24 -4.53 -14.52
N THR A 140 15.90 -3.56 -13.88
CA THR A 140 17.36 -3.54 -13.74
C THR A 140 17.84 -4.69 -12.86
N PHE A 141 17.15 -4.96 -11.74
CA PHE A 141 17.51 -6.05 -10.84
C PHE A 141 17.39 -7.41 -11.52
N GLU A 142 16.31 -7.64 -12.26
CA GLU A 142 16.13 -8.85 -13.08
C GLU A 142 17.23 -8.99 -14.12
N ARG A 143 17.56 -7.94 -14.89
CA ARG A 143 18.68 -7.99 -15.86
C ARG A 143 20.02 -8.36 -15.23
N ASP A 144 20.27 -7.89 -14.01
CA ASP A 144 21.53 -8.13 -13.30
C ASP A 144 21.61 -9.52 -12.62
N ASN A 145 20.48 -10.22 -12.43
CA ASN A 145 20.39 -11.43 -11.58
C ASN A 145 19.56 -12.58 -12.17
N GLY A 146 18.98 -12.40 -13.35
CA GLY A 146 18.15 -13.37 -14.08
C GLY A 146 18.92 -14.19 -15.11
#